data_AF-A0A1K0GLB5-F1
#
_entry.id   AF-A0A1K0GLB5-F1
#
_cell.length_a   1.000
_cell.length_b   1.000
_cell.length_c   1.000
_cell.angle_alpha   90.00
_cell.angle_beta   90.00
_cell.angle_gamma   90.00
#
_symmetry.space_group_name_H-M   'P 1'
#
loop_
_entity.id
_entity.type
_entity.pdbx_description
1 polymer ?
#
loop_
_entity_poly.entity_id
_entity_poly.type
_entity_poly.pdbx_seq_one_letter_code
_entity_poly.pdbx_strand_id
1 'polypeptide(L)' 'MPHADTLTVVHHDDTRTRYTDVRYQLHRDGIRIWSEEGEHAFTDILMTHAYRQREAKAS' A
#
# COMPACT_ATOMS: atom_id res chain seq x y z
N MET A 1 11.66 2.07 -3.10
CA MET A 1 10.25 1.62 -2.95
C MET A 1 9.49 2.72 -2.23
N PRO A 2 8.35 3.18 -2.76
CA PRO A 2 7.45 4.04 -2.01
C PRO A 2 7.16 3.50 -0.61
N HIS A 3 7.05 4.43 0.34
CA HIS A 3 6.63 4.16 1.72
C HIS A 3 5.34 4.93 2.01
N ALA A 4 4.41 4.28 2.72
CA ALA A 4 3.15 4.84 3.14
C ALA A 4 2.84 4.47 4.59
N ASP A 5 2.38 5.46 5.37
CA ASP A 5 1.90 5.24 6.74
C ASP A 5 0.60 4.46 6.74
N THR A 6 -0.21 4.62 5.69
CA THR A 6 -1.35 3.77 5.42
C THR A 6 -1.44 3.49 3.92
N LEU A 7 -1.57 2.21 3.57
CA LEU A 7 -1.86 1.74 2.22
C LEU A 7 -3.16 0.95 2.24
N THR A 8 -4.11 1.30 1.38
CA THR A 8 -5.32 0.51 1.14
C THR A 8 -5.27 -0.09 -0.25
N VAL A 9 -5.43 -1.41 -0.35
CA VAL A 9 -5.56 -2.13 -1.62
C VAL A 9 -7.03 -2.52 -1.78
N VAL A 10 -7.63 -2.15 -2.90
CA VAL A 10 -8.96 -2.58 -3.31
C VAL A 10 -8.79 -3.67 -4.35
N HIS A 11 -9.31 -4.85 -4.05
CA HIS A 11 -9.27 -6.02 -4.93
C HIS A 11 -10.46 -6.00 -5.90
N HIS A 12 -10.40 -6.84 -6.93
CA HIS A 12 -11.45 -6.90 -7.96
C HIS A 12 -12.81 -7.42 -7.44
N ASP A 13 -12.83 -8.12 -6.31
CA ASP A 13 -14.05 -8.54 -5.62
C ASP A 13 -14.59 -7.46 -4.64
N ASP A 14 -14.09 -6.23 -4.78
CA ASP A 14 -14.36 -5.06 -3.92
C ASP A 14 -13.93 -5.22 -2.46
N THR A 15 -13.22 -6.31 -2.10
CA THR A 15 -12.62 -6.43 -0.77
C THR A 15 -11.48 -5.44 -0.60
N ARG A 16 -11.25 -5.02 0.65
CA ARG A 16 -10.23 -4.01 0.98
C ARG A 16 -9.28 -4.55 2.02
N THR A 17 -7.98 -4.51 1.70
CA THR A 17 -6.92 -4.81 2.66
C THR A 17 -6.20 -3.53 3.03
N ARG A 18 -6.01 -3.30 4.33
CA ARG A 18 -5.33 -2.13 4.87
C ARG A 18 -4.00 -2.54 5.48
N TYR A 19 -2.97 -1.78 5.16
CA TYR A 19 -1.62 -1.91 5.65
C TYR A 19 -1.15 -0.60 6.29
N THR A 20 -0.29 -0.69 7.30
CA THR A 20 0.28 0.46 8.00
C THR A 20 1.80 0.37 8.02
N ASP A 21 2.47 1.53 7.93
CA ASP A 21 3.93 1.64 7.90
C ASP A 21 4.59 0.66 6.90
N VAL A 22 4.14 0.71 5.65
CA VAL A 22 4.56 -0.26 4.64
C VAL A 22 5.39 0.36 3.53
N ARG A 23 6.24 -0.49 2.95
CA ARG A 23 6.84 -0.23 1.64
C ARG A 23 6.09 -1.02 0.58
N TYR A 24 5.95 -0.46 -0.60
CA TYR A 24 5.27 -1.14 -1.70
C TYR A 24 5.92 -0.87 -3.05
N GLN A 25 5.64 -1.74 -4.02
CA GLN A 25 5.96 -1.59 -5.43
C GLN A 25 4.73 -1.89 -6.25
N LEU A 26 4.36 -0.97 -7.14
CA LEU A 26 3.34 -1.20 -8.14
C LEU A 26 4.00 -1.75 -9.41
N HIS A 27 3.47 -2.86 -9.91
CA HIS A 27 3.89 -3.50 -11.15
C HIS A 27 2.71 -3.53 -12.12
N ARG A 28 2.95 -3.93 -13.38
CA ARG A 28 1.88 -4.06 -14.38
C ARG A 28 0.88 -5.16 -14.02
N ASP A 29 1.37 -6.19 -13.36
CA ASP A 29 0.67 -7.40 -12.96
C ASP A 29 0.16 -7.35 -11.52
N GLY A 30 0.39 -6.27 -10.77
CA GLY A 30 -0.09 -6.18 -9.39
C GLY A 30 0.70 -5.27 -8.46
N ILE A 31 0.67 -5.59 -7.17
CA ILE A 31 1.42 -4.90 -6.11
C ILE A 31 2.19 -5.90 -5.27
N ARG A 32 3.37 -5.48 -4.83
CA ARG A 32 4.11 -6.15 -3.76
C ARG A 32 4.23 -5.20 -2.57
N ILE A 33 3.97 -5.71 -1.36
CA ILE A 33 3.90 -4.94 -0.12
C ILE A 33 4.79 -5.62 0.91
N TRP A 34 5.53 -4.83 1.67
CA TRP A 34 6.36 -5.28 2.77
C TRP A 34 5.90 -4.55 4.04
N SER A 35 5.38 -5.32 4.98
CA SER A 35 4.96 -4.89 6.31
C SER A 35 5.73 -5.65 7.39
N GLU A 36 5.45 -5.36 8.66
CA GLU A 36 5.99 -6.12 9.79
C GLU A 36 5.59 -7.60 9.77
N GLU A 37 4.45 -7.92 9.15
CA GLU A 37 3.94 -9.29 9.00
C GLU A 37 4.64 -10.06 7.86
N GLY A 38 5.44 -9.37 7.04
CA GLY A 38 6.19 -9.95 5.93
C GLY A 38 5.82 -9.38 4.56
N GLU A 39 6.13 -10.16 3.52
CA GLU A 39 5.86 -9.80 2.13
C GLU A 39 4.47 -10.31 1.69
N HIS A 40 3.70 -9.44 1.05
CA HIS A 40 2.41 -9.74 0.44
C HIS A 40 2.45 -9.38 -1.04
N ALA A 41 1.91 -10.23 -1.90
CA ALA A 41 1.82 -9.98 -3.34
C ALA A 41 0.39 -10.24 -3.83
N PHE A 42 -0.17 -9.27 -4.56
CA PHE A 42 -1.51 -9.36 -5.13
C PHE A 42 -1.46 -9.02 -6.61
N THR A 43 -2.20 -9.76 -7.43
CA THR A 43 -2.33 -9.51 -8.86
C THR A 43 -3.67 -8.90 -9.25
N ASP A 44 -4.72 -9.20 -8.49
CA ASP A 44 -6.11 -8.83 -8.81
C ASP A 44 -6.53 -7.53 -8.14
N ILE A 45 -5.83 -6.45 -8.49
CA ILE A 45 -5.99 -5.14 -7.86
C ILE A 45 -6.78 -4.22 -8.77
N LEU A 46 -7.85 -3.66 -8.21
CA LEU A 46 -8.60 -2.60 -8.85
C LEU A 46 -7.94 -1.23 -8.63
N MET A 47 -7.51 -0.98 -7.39
CA MET A 47 -7.03 0.35 -6.98
C MET A 47 -6.14 0.29 -5.73
N THR A 48 -5.24 1.28 -5.61
CA THR A 48 -4.41 1.46 -4.41
C THR A 48 -4.46 2.91 -3.92
N HIS A 49 -4.67 3.10 -2.62
CA HIS A 49 -4.59 4.41 -1.97
C HIS A 49 -3.42 4.43 -0.99
N ALA A 50 -2.39 5.21 -1.30
CA ALA A 50 -1.24 5.42 -0.42
C ALA A 50 -1.34 6.79 0.25
N TYR A 51 -1.30 6.80 1.57
CA TYR A 51 -1.19 8.02 2.38
C TYR A 51 0.15 8.06 3.10
N ARG A 52 0.81 9.22 3.01
CA ARG A 52 1.97 9.55 3.84
C ARG A 52 1.66 10.84 4.59
N GLN A 53 1.68 10.78 5.91
CA GLN A 53 1.66 11.93 6.80
C GLN A 53 2.97 12.68 6.61
N ARG A 54 2.91 13.84 5.96
CA ARG A 54 4.02 14.79 6.03
C ARG A 54 4.01 15.37 7.44
N GLU A 55 5.12 15.25 8.17
CA GLU A 55 5.36 16.10 9.32
C GLU A 55 5.18 17.55 8.86
N ALA A 56 4.22 18.26 9.44
CA ALA A 56 4.08 19.68 9.20
C ALA A 56 5.38 20.31 9.68
N LYS A 57 6.19 20.87 8.76
CA LYS A 57 7.35 21.67 9.15
C LYS A 57 6.82 22.79 10.05
N ALA A 58 7.11 22.71 11.34
CA ALA A 58 6.94 23.84 12.24
C ALA A 58 7.77 25.00 11.66
N SER A 59 7.07 26.04 11.20
CA SER A 59 7.65 27.32 10.81
C SER A 59 7.75 28.23 12.03
#